data_AF-A0A4P6DY40-F1
#
_entry.id   AF-A0A4P6DY40-F1
#
_cell.length_a   1.000
_cell.length_b   1.000
_cell.length_c   1.000
_cell.angle_alpha   90.00
_cell.angle_beta   90.00
_cell.angle_gamma   90.00
#
_symmetry.space_group_name_H-M   'P 1'
#
loop_
_entity.id
_entity.type
_entity.pdbx_description
1 polymer ?
#
loop_
_entity_poly.entity_id
_entity_poly.type
_entity_poly.pdbx_seq_one_letter_code
_entity_poly.pdbx_strand_id
1 'polypeptide(L)'
;MAEFRAFLAWATGKESMEEAAARLGVTGRSFARCIAWCRNVRPAIPADGVVHDCIEADGTYTGHGWCLLVATDGNGRPVAWQWCDAEKKASYRALFRRIARPGALVCDGGAGCIAAAREEWSGIRVQRYLVHVLCNAGRDLTNRPNTDTGRELLALARALTGVDDGEKASEWLSVIGGILALTVTDRRARDLSGNAISVPCSSRVYARNGERDRRH
;
A
#
# COMPACT_ATOMS: atom_id res chain seq x y z
N MET A 1 21.76 -19.54 -17.25
CA MET A 1 21.90 -18.25 -16.54
C MET A 1 21.58 -17.02 -17.40
N ALA A 2 22.02 -16.94 -18.67
CA ALA A 2 21.69 -15.80 -19.55
C ALA A 2 20.18 -15.64 -19.78
N GLU A 3 19.48 -16.74 -20.05
CA GLU A 3 18.02 -16.75 -20.24
C GLU A 3 17.26 -16.27 -19.00
N PHE A 4 17.68 -16.68 -17.79
CA PHE A 4 17.07 -16.24 -16.54
C PHE A 4 17.28 -14.74 -16.29
N ARG A 5 18.48 -14.22 -16.58
CA ARG A 5 18.74 -12.77 -16.47
C ARG A 5 17.94 -11.96 -17.49
N ALA A 6 17.82 -12.45 -18.72
CA ALA A 6 16.98 -11.83 -19.74
C ALA A 6 15.49 -11.87 -19.34
N PHE A 7 15.03 -12.99 -18.78
CA PHE A 7 13.69 -13.12 -18.20
C PHE A 7 13.43 -12.11 -17.09
N LEU A 8 14.34 -11.98 -16.12
CA LEU A 8 14.20 -11.02 -15.03
C LEU A 8 14.19 -9.58 -15.54
N ALA A 9 15.13 -9.22 -16.41
CA ALA A 9 15.21 -7.89 -16.99
C ALA A 9 13.94 -7.52 -17.79
N TRP A 10 13.37 -8.49 -18.50
CA TRP A 10 12.08 -8.35 -19.18
C TRP A 10 10.92 -8.21 -18.19
N ALA A 11 10.78 -9.14 -17.25
CA ALA A 11 9.64 -9.24 -16.34
C ALA A 11 9.57 -8.10 -15.32
N THR A 12 10.71 -7.54 -14.89
CA THR A 12 10.79 -6.42 -13.94
C THR A 12 11.13 -5.10 -14.62
N GLY A 13 11.25 -5.08 -15.95
CA GLY A 13 11.63 -3.92 -16.74
C GLY A 13 10.46 -3.33 -17.53
N LYS A 14 10.80 -2.48 -18.49
CA LYS A 14 9.84 -1.87 -19.43
C LYS A 14 9.94 -2.47 -20.84
N GLU A 15 10.82 -3.44 -21.01
CA GLU A 15 11.07 -4.06 -22.31
C GLU A 15 9.87 -4.92 -22.71
N SER A 16 9.53 -4.86 -23.99
CA SER A 16 8.69 -5.86 -24.63
C SER A 16 9.40 -7.22 -24.70
N MET A 17 8.62 -8.28 -24.93
CA MET A 17 9.17 -9.63 -25.12
C MET A 17 10.16 -9.69 -26.30
N GLU A 18 9.96 -8.82 -27.28
CA GLU A 18 10.71 -8.81 -28.54
C GLU A 18 12.06 -8.13 -28.37
N GLU A 19 12.10 -7.04 -27.59
CA GLU A 19 13.34 -6.39 -27.17
C GLU A 19 14.18 -7.32 -26.27
N ALA A 20 13.53 -8.04 -25.36
CA ALA A 20 14.22 -9.03 -24.53
C ALA A 20 14.77 -10.21 -25.34
N ALA A 21 14.03 -10.68 -26.35
CA ALA A 21 14.47 -11.74 -27.26
C ALA A 21 15.67 -11.30 -28.11
N ALA A 22 15.68 -10.05 -28.59
CA ALA A 22 16.77 -9.49 -29.38
C ALA A 22 18.12 -9.50 -28.63
N ARG A 23 18.12 -9.32 -27.30
CA ARG A 23 19.33 -9.43 -26.46
C ARG A 23 19.99 -10.80 -26.50
N LEU A 24 19.21 -11.84 -26.80
CA LEU A 24 19.69 -13.21 -26.93
C LEU A 24 19.87 -13.62 -28.40
N GLY A 25 19.65 -12.71 -29.36
CA GLY A 25 19.74 -13.00 -30.79
C GLY A 25 18.67 -13.98 -31.28
N VAL A 26 17.52 -14.06 -30.60
CA VAL A 26 16.44 -15.00 -30.92
C VAL A 26 15.13 -14.26 -31.19
N THR A 27 14.15 -14.98 -31.76
CA THR A 27 12.78 -14.47 -31.93
C THR A 27 12.02 -14.51 -30.60
N GLY A 28 10.97 -13.69 -30.47
CA GLY A 28 10.07 -13.71 -29.29
C GLY A 28 9.49 -15.09 -28.99
N ARG A 29 9.12 -15.86 -30.03
CA ARG A 29 8.64 -17.24 -29.89
C ARG A 29 9.70 -18.18 -29.30
N SER A 30 10.95 -18.05 -29.77
CA SER A 30 12.07 -18.84 -29.23
C SER A 30 12.39 -18.41 -27.80
N PHE A 31 12.39 -17.11 -27.51
CA PHE A 31 12.56 -16.58 -26.16
C PHE A 31 11.50 -17.12 -25.21
N ALA A 32 10.21 -17.04 -25.56
CA ALA A 32 9.10 -17.56 -24.77
C ALA A 32 9.25 -19.07 -24.44
N ARG A 33 9.79 -19.86 -25.38
CA ARG A 33 10.11 -21.27 -25.15
C ARG A 33 11.28 -21.45 -24.19
N CYS A 34 12.36 -20.68 -24.37
CA CYS A 34 13.52 -20.69 -23.49
C CYS A 34 13.17 -20.32 -22.04
N ILE A 35 12.30 -19.34 -21.83
CA ILE A 35 11.88 -18.90 -20.49
C ILE A 35 10.68 -19.66 -19.95
N ALA A 36 10.16 -20.67 -20.66
CA ALA A 36 8.94 -21.39 -20.26
C ALA A 36 9.09 -22.01 -18.87
N TRP A 37 10.28 -22.53 -18.53
CA TRP A 37 10.57 -23.07 -17.21
C TRP A 37 10.51 -22.01 -16.10
N CYS A 38 10.85 -20.74 -16.39
CA CYS A 38 10.75 -19.65 -15.41
C CYS A 38 9.31 -19.46 -14.91
N ARG A 39 8.31 -19.74 -15.75
CA ARG A 39 6.88 -19.68 -15.38
C ARG A 39 6.45 -20.79 -14.42
N ASN A 40 7.22 -21.87 -14.33
CA ASN A 40 6.98 -22.97 -13.40
C ASN A 40 7.58 -22.70 -12.02
N VAL A 41 8.43 -21.68 -11.89
CA VAL A 41 8.94 -21.24 -10.58
C VAL A 41 7.77 -20.70 -9.76
N ARG A 42 7.66 -21.17 -8.52
CA ARG A 42 6.73 -20.63 -7.52
C ARG A 42 7.55 -19.85 -6.50
N PRO A 43 7.79 -18.54 -6.73
CA PRO A 43 8.51 -17.75 -5.75
C PRO A 43 7.76 -17.76 -4.42
N ALA A 44 8.52 -17.83 -3.33
CA ALA A 44 8.00 -17.75 -1.99
C ALA A 44 8.94 -16.88 -1.17
N ILE A 45 8.37 -16.05 -0.31
CA ILE A 45 9.09 -15.40 0.78
C ILE A 45 8.90 -16.32 1.99
N PRO A 46 9.96 -17.01 2.46
CA PRO A 46 9.89 -17.82 3.68
C PRO A 46 9.57 -16.93 4.88
N ALA A 47 8.81 -17.45 5.83
CA ALA A 47 8.68 -16.79 7.11
C ALA A 47 10.04 -16.86 7.82
N ASP A 48 10.60 -15.70 8.17
CA ASP A 48 11.88 -15.57 8.87
C ASP A 48 11.70 -15.38 10.39
N GLY A 49 10.46 -15.16 10.84
CA GLY A 49 10.12 -14.93 12.26
C GLY A 49 10.51 -13.54 12.76
N VAL A 50 10.96 -12.64 11.89
CA VAL A 50 11.37 -11.29 12.27
C VAL A 50 10.15 -10.49 12.73
N VAL A 51 10.29 -9.86 13.89
CA VAL A 51 9.29 -8.93 14.43
C VAL A 51 9.59 -7.54 13.88
N HIS A 52 8.69 -7.02 13.04
CA HIS A 52 8.82 -5.69 12.46
C HIS A 52 8.10 -4.64 13.32
N ASP A 53 8.67 -3.43 13.40
CA ASP A 53 8.02 -2.29 14.08
C ASP A 53 6.66 -1.97 13.47
N CYS A 54 6.57 -2.05 12.14
CA CYS A 54 5.33 -1.98 11.40
C CYS A 54 5.36 -2.89 10.18
N ILE A 55 4.16 -3.28 9.75
CA ILE A 55 3.92 -3.89 8.45
C ILE A 55 2.93 -3.01 7.69
N GLU A 56 3.24 -2.71 6.44
CA GLU A 56 2.32 -2.08 5.50
C GLU A 56 1.66 -3.17 4.66
N ALA A 57 0.33 -3.17 4.53
CA ALA A 57 -0.41 -4.12 3.72
C ALA A 57 -1.35 -3.42 2.75
N ASP A 58 -1.24 -3.77 1.47
CA ASP A 58 -2.06 -3.21 0.39
C ASP A 58 -2.37 -4.27 -0.68
N GLY A 59 -3.47 -4.05 -1.40
CA GLY A 59 -3.94 -4.91 -2.48
C GLY A 59 -3.81 -4.25 -3.84
N THR A 60 -3.17 -4.95 -4.80
CA THR A 60 -3.12 -4.50 -6.20
C THR A 60 -3.95 -5.42 -7.09
N TYR A 61 -5.04 -4.89 -7.64
CA TYR A 61 -5.84 -5.60 -8.63
C TYR A 61 -5.15 -5.64 -9.99
N THR A 62 -5.22 -6.81 -10.62
CA THR A 62 -4.79 -7.07 -11.99
C THR A 62 -5.96 -6.95 -12.95
N GLY A 63 -5.68 -6.73 -14.24
CA GLY A 63 -6.70 -6.61 -15.29
C GLY A 63 -7.57 -7.85 -15.51
N HIS A 64 -7.25 -8.98 -14.87
CA HIS A 64 -8.00 -10.25 -15.00
C HIS A 64 -8.86 -10.56 -13.76
N GLY A 65 -9.11 -9.59 -12.89
CA GLY A 65 -9.99 -9.77 -11.73
C GLY A 65 -9.35 -10.49 -10.54
N TRP A 66 -8.03 -10.67 -10.54
CA TRP A 66 -7.27 -11.15 -9.38
C TRP A 66 -6.61 -9.99 -8.66
N CYS A 67 -6.45 -10.11 -7.34
CA CYS A 67 -5.73 -9.17 -6.50
C CYS A 67 -4.49 -9.84 -5.89
N LEU A 68 -3.37 -9.12 -5.89
CA LEU A 68 -2.18 -9.49 -5.14
C LEU A 68 -2.12 -8.62 -3.88
N LEU A 69 -2.29 -9.26 -2.73
CA LEU A 69 -2.00 -8.64 -1.44
C LEU A 69 -0.50 -8.75 -1.18
N VAL A 70 0.13 -7.64 -0.82
CA VAL A 70 1.54 -7.60 -0.43
C VAL A 70 1.65 -6.98 0.95
N ALA A 71 2.44 -7.62 1.82
CA ALA A 71 2.88 -7.05 3.07
C ALA A 71 4.36 -6.64 2.95
N THR A 72 4.69 -5.41 3.33
CA THR A 72 6.05 -4.89 3.36
C THR A 72 6.44 -4.44 4.76
N ASP A 73 7.73 -4.50 5.09
CA ASP A 73 8.26 -3.84 6.29
C ASP A 73 8.26 -2.30 6.15
N GLY A 74 8.61 -1.59 7.22
CA GLY A 74 8.71 -0.12 7.22
C GLY A 74 9.77 0.47 6.27
N ASN A 75 10.61 -0.37 5.64
CA ASN A 75 11.57 0.03 4.61
C ASN A 75 11.06 -0.27 3.19
N GLY A 76 9.83 -0.77 3.06
CA GLY A 76 9.24 -1.17 1.78
C GLY A 76 9.73 -2.50 1.24
N ARG A 77 10.38 -3.36 2.06
CA ARG A 77 10.78 -4.70 1.63
C ARG A 77 9.60 -5.67 1.76
N PRO A 78 9.22 -6.42 0.72
CA PRO A 78 8.18 -7.44 0.81
C PRO A 78 8.54 -8.54 1.82
N VAL A 79 7.65 -8.81 2.76
CA VAL A 79 7.79 -9.87 3.78
C VAL A 79 6.83 -11.04 3.55
N ALA A 80 5.70 -10.79 2.90
CA ALA A 80 4.76 -11.82 2.49
C ALA A 80 3.88 -11.32 1.34
N TRP A 81 3.27 -12.26 0.63
CA TRP A 81 2.25 -11.97 -0.37
C TRP A 81 1.15 -13.02 -0.38
N GLN A 82 0.00 -12.68 -0.96
CA GLN A 82 -1.12 -13.58 -1.12
C GLN A 82 -1.95 -13.20 -2.35
N TRP A 83 -2.09 -14.12 -3.30
CA TRP A 83 -3.07 -13.98 -4.37
C TRP A 83 -4.48 -14.23 -3.85
N CYS A 84 -5.45 -13.45 -4.29
CA CYS A 84 -6.86 -13.65 -3.99
C CYS A 84 -7.77 -13.17 -5.13
N ASP A 85 -9.02 -13.61 -5.10
CA ASP A 85 -10.08 -13.14 -6.00
C ASP A 85 -10.59 -11.75 -5.59
N ALA A 86 -10.53 -11.44 -4.29
CA ALA A 86 -10.88 -10.16 -3.73
C ALA A 86 -10.24 -9.95 -2.35
N GLU A 87 -10.24 -8.70 -1.93
CA GLU A 87 -9.77 -8.23 -0.63
C GLU A 87 -10.75 -8.57 0.50
N LYS A 88 -10.80 -9.85 0.86
CA LYS A 88 -11.67 -10.40 1.89
C LYS A 88 -10.87 -10.67 3.16
N LYS A 89 -11.55 -10.77 4.30
CA LYS A 89 -10.95 -11.16 5.59
C LYS A 89 -10.10 -12.43 5.49
N ALA A 90 -10.61 -13.46 4.80
CA ALA A 90 -9.89 -14.72 4.62
C ALA A 90 -8.56 -14.55 3.85
N SER A 91 -8.55 -13.70 2.82
CA SER A 91 -7.36 -13.40 2.02
C SER A 91 -6.28 -12.72 2.86
N TYR A 92 -6.66 -11.69 3.62
CA TYR A 92 -5.75 -11.00 4.54
C TYR A 92 -5.25 -11.90 5.67
N ARG A 93 -6.11 -12.78 6.17
CA ARG A 93 -5.74 -13.76 7.20
C ARG A 93 -4.66 -14.72 6.68
N ALA A 94 -4.81 -15.22 5.46
CA ALA A 94 -3.81 -16.07 4.82
C ALA A 94 -2.45 -15.35 4.65
N LEU A 95 -2.47 -14.04 4.37
CA LEU A 95 -1.28 -13.21 4.34
C LEU A 95 -0.65 -13.07 5.73
N PHE A 96 -1.42 -12.62 6.73
CA PHE A 96 -0.91 -12.26 8.06
C PHE A 96 -0.40 -13.44 8.89
N ARG A 97 -0.96 -14.64 8.70
CA ARG A 97 -0.49 -15.87 9.37
C ARG A 97 0.98 -16.20 9.10
N ARG A 98 1.56 -15.63 8.05
CA ARG A 98 2.95 -15.87 7.66
C ARG A 98 3.94 -14.89 8.30
N ILE A 99 3.43 -13.90 9.04
CA ILE A 99 4.21 -12.78 9.56
C ILE A 99 4.10 -12.78 11.09
N ALA A 100 5.23 -12.63 11.77
CA ALA A 100 5.23 -12.44 13.22
C ALA A 100 4.47 -11.16 13.59
N ARG A 101 3.81 -11.13 14.74
CA ARG A 101 3.02 -9.97 15.18
C ARG A 101 3.87 -8.68 15.12
N PRO A 102 3.52 -7.69 14.29
CA PRO A 102 4.25 -6.44 14.23
C PRO A 102 3.84 -5.48 15.34
N GLY A 103 4.60 -4.38 15.52
CA GLY A 103 4.25 -3.31 16.44
C GLY A 103 3.04 -2.47 16.00
N ALA A 104 2.79 -2.38 14.70
CA ALA A 104 1.62 -1.76 14.08
C ALA A 104 1.35 -2.33 12.67
N LEU A 105 0.09 -2.25 12.25
CA LEU A 105 -0.32 -2.46 10.86
C LEU A 105 -0.64 -1.11 10.22
N VAL A 106 -0.08 -0.84 9.04
CA VAL A 106 -0.46 0.26 8.17
C VAL A 106 -1.24 -0.32 6.98
N CYS A 107 -2.47 0.12 6.76
CA CYS A 107 -3.30 -0.37 5.64
C CYS A 107 -4.26 0.71 5.13
N ASP A 108 -4.94 0.46 4.03
CA ASP A 108 -5.95 1.36 3.45
C ASP A 108 -7.19 1.60 4.37
N GLY A 109 -7.39 0.75 5.36
CA GLY A 109 -8.51 0.79 6.30
C GLY A 109 -9.66 -0.16 5.94
N GLY A 110 -9.48 -1.06 4.97
CA GLY A 110 -10.48 -2.04 4.57
C GLY A 110 -10.94 -2.93 5.72
N ALA A 111 -12.26 -3.08 5.88
CA ALA A 111 -12.84 -3.83 7.00
C ALA A 111 -12.35 -5.30 7.05
N GLY A 112 -12.15 -5.94 5.89
CA GLY A 112 -11.59 -7.29 5.80
C GLY A 112 -10.15 -7.37 6.33
N CYS A 113 -9.31 -6.40 5.96
CA CYS A 113 -7.92 -6.27 6.43
C CYS A 113 -7.87 -6.09 7.95
N ILE A 114 -8.59 -5.10 8.48
CA ILE A 114 -8.62 -4.79 9.91
C ILE A 114 -9.15 -5.98 10.72
N ALA A 115 -10.22 -6.63 10.25
CA ALA A 115 -10.80 -7.78 10.94
C ALA A 115 -9.84 -8.99 10.96
N ALA A 116 -9.09 -9.22 9.89
CA ALA A 116 -8.07 -10.26 9.84
C ALA A 116 -6.90 -9.95 10.78
N ALA A 117 -6.43 -8.70 10.77
CA ALA A 117 -5.32 -8.26 11.62
C ALA A 117 -5.66 -8.39 13.11
N ARG A 118 -6.87 -7.99 13.53
CA ARG A 118 -7.32 -8.12 14.92
C ARG A 118 -7.48 -9.57 15.37
N GLU A 119 -7.80 -10.47 14.44
CA GLU A 119 -7.91 -11.91 14.72
C GLU A 119 -6.53 -12.56 14.84
N GLU A 120 -5.60 -12.25 13.93
CA GLU A 120 -4.25 -12.84 13.94
C GLU A 120 -3.33 -12.19 14.99
N TRP A 121 -3.54 -10.90 15.27
CA TRP A 121 -2.70 -10.11 16.17
C TRP A 121 -3.56 -9.37 17.20
N SER A 122 -3.88 -10.03 18.32
CA SER A 122 -4.71 -9.48 19.40
C SER A 122 -4.23 -8.11 19.90
N GLY A 123 -5.05 -7.07 19.84
CA GLY A 123 -4.68 -5.71 20.27
C GLY A 123 -3.65 -5.02 19.38
N ILE A 124 -3.52 -5.41 18.10
CA ILE A 124 -2.65 -4.70 17.14
C ILE A 124 -3.10 -3.25 16.97
N ARG A 125 -2.13 -2.34 16.89
CA ARG A 125 -2.37 -0.94 16.50
C ARG A 125 -2.55 -0.86 15.00
N VAL A 126 -3.60 -0.18 14.54
CA VAL A 126 -3.88 -0.01 13.10
C VAL A 126 -3.79 1.46 12.74
N GLN A 127 -2.96 1.76 11.76
CA GLN A 127 -2.78 3.07 11.14
C GLN A 127 -3.36 3.02 9.72
N ARG A 128 -4.04 4.08 9.28
CA ARG A 128 -4.38 4.23 7.86
C ARG A 128 -3.19 4.76 7.07
N TYR A 129 -2.97 4.19 5.89
CA TYR A 129 -1.91 4.59 4.98
C TYR A 129 -2.17 6.01 4.48
N LEU A 130 -1.16 6.88 4.61
CA LEU A 130 -1.31 8.31 4.36
C LEU A 130 -1.77 8.64 2.94
N VAL A 131 -1.24 7.95 1.93
CA VAL A 131 -1.69 8.12 0.54
C VAL A 131 -3.19 7.85 0.38
N HIS A 132 -3.74 6.85 1.07
CA HIS A 132 -5.18 6.57 1.00
C HIS A 132 -6.00 7.65 1.71
N VAL A 133 -5.50 8.19 2.83
CA VAL A 133 -6.12 9.35 3.48
C VAL A 133 -6.20 10.53 2.51
N LEU A 134 -5.10 10.84 1.81
CA LEU A 134 -5.05 11.92 0.82
C LEU A 134 -5.95 11.66 -0.39
N CYS A 135 -5.95 10.44 -0.93
CA CYS A 135 -6.79 10.07 -2.07
C CYS A 135 -8.28 10.14 -1.72
N ASN A 136 -8.65 9.69 -0.52
CA ASN A 136 -10.03 9.76 -0.04
C ASN A 136 -10.45 11.21 0.21
N ALA A 137 -9.60 12.02 0.85
CA ALA A 137 -9.85 13.45 1.01
C ALA A 137 -10.05 14.16 -0.33
N GLY A 138 -9.21 13.86 -1.33
CA GLY A 138 -9.35 14.41 -2.68
C GLY A 138 -10.61 13.93 -3.41
N ARG A 139 -11.11 12.72 -3.13
CA ARG A 139 -12.38 12.21 -3.67
C ARG A 139 -13.58 12.89 -3.01
N ASP A 140 -13.56 13.00 -1.68
CA ASP A 140 -14.71 13.46 -0.89
C ASP A 140 -14.86 14.98 -0.90
N LEU A 141 -13.76 15.71 -0.81
CA LEU A 141 -13.74 17.17 -0.82
C LEU A 141 -13.62 17.73 -2.24
N THR A 142 -13.28 16.88 -3.22
CA THR A 142 -12.74 17.27 -4.54
C THR A 142 -11.37 17.98 -4.41
N ASN A 143 -10.63 18.08 -5.51
CA ASN A 143 -9.36 18.84 -5.52
C ASN A 143 -9.57 20.37 -5.54
N ARG A 144 -10.81 20.85 -5.69
CA ARG A 144 -11.18 22.27 -5.70
C ARG A 144 -12.50 22.49 -4.94
N PRO A 145 -12.51 22.32 -3.61
CA PRO A 145 -13.69 22.53 -2.80
C PRO A 145 -14.17 23.99 -2.87
N ASN A 146 -15.48 24.17 -3.03
CA ASN A 146 -16.10 25.49 -3.15
C ASN A 146 -16.35 26.17 -1.79
N THR A 147 -16.36 25.40 -0.70
CA THR A 147 -16.55 25.92 0.67
C THR A 147 -15.22 26.21 1.37
N ASP A 148 -15.19 27.19 2.27
CA ASP A 148 -14.03 27.50 3.11
C ASP A 148 -13.61 26.29 3.96
N THR A 149 -14.58 25.66 4.64
CA THR A 149 -14.34 24.44 5.42
C THR A 149 -13.78 23.30 4.58
N GLY A 150 -14.22 23.13 3.33
CA GLY A 150 -13.68 22.12 2.43
C GLY A 150 -12.24 22.41 2.02
N ARG A 151 -11.89 23.68 1.79
CA ARG A 151 -10.51 24.11 1.52
C ARG A 151 -9.60 23.88 2.73
N GLU A 152 -10.07 24.20 3.92
CA GLU A 152 -9.34 23.98 5.19
C GLU A 152 -9.10 22.49 5.44
N LEU A 153 -10.12 21.65 5.31
CA LEU A 153 -10.00 20.19 5.47
C LEU A 153 -9.02 19.59 4.45
N LEU A 154 -9.06 20.05 3.18
CA LEU A 154 -8.14 19.56 2.16
C LEU A 154 -6.69 20.02 2.43
N ALA A 155 -6.51 21.25 2.94
CA ALA A 155 -5.20 21.76 3.34
C ALA A 155 -4.62 20.93 4.50
N LEU A 156 -5.44 20.59 5.51
CA LEU A 156 -5.04 19.75 6.62
C LEU A 156 -4.70 18.33 6.20
N ALA A 157 -5.51 17.73 5.33
CA ALA A 157 -5.20 16.42 4.78
C ALA A 157 -3.82 16.42 4.09
N ARG A 158 -3.52 17.44 3.28
CA ARG A 158 -2.21 17.59 2.61
C ARG A 158 -1.05 17.81 3.59
N ALA A 159 -1.27 18.60 4.64
CA ALA A 159 -0.28 18.89 5.68
C ALA A 159 0.17 17.62 6.44
N LEU A 160 -0.65 16.57 6.44
CA LEU A 160 -0.35 15.29 7.10
C LEU A 160 0.94 14.62 6.56
N THR A 161 1.39 14.96 5.35
CA THR A 161 2.69 14.53 4.78
C THR A 161 3.92 15.13 5.46
N GLY A 162 3.76 16.26 6.17
CA GLY A 162 4.81 16.92 6.94
C GLY A 162 4.82 16.56 8.42
N VAL A 163 3.89 15.70 8.88
CA VAL A 163 3.81 15.26 10.28
C VAL A 163 4.77 14.09 10.49
N ASP A 164 5.96 14.39 11.02
CA ASP A 164 7.03 13.41 11.23
C ASP A 164 7.50 13.31 12.69
N ASP A 165 6.87 14.04 13.59
CA ASP A 165 7.10 14.00 15.02
C ASP A 165 5.79 14.08 15.83
N GLY A 166 5.89 13.82 17.12
CA GLY A 166 4.73 13.79 18.01
C GLY A 166 4.11 15.16 18.24
N GLU A 167 4.88 16.24 18.20
CA GLU A 167 4.40 17.60 18.43
C GLU A 167 3.52 18.06 17.26
N LYS A 168 4.01 17.88 16.03
CA LYS A 168 3.24 18.14 14.80
C LYS A 168 2.00 17.25 14.73
N ALA A 169 2.08 16.00 15.21
CA ALA A 169 0.92 15.13 15.26
C ALA A 169 -0.14 15.65 16.24
N SER A 170 0.28 16.11 17.43
CA SER A 170 -0.61 16.73 18.41
C SER A 170 -1.24 18.02 17.90
N GLU A 171 -0.45 18.89 17.26
CA GLU A 171 -0.94 20.12 16.63
C GLU A 171 -1.99 19.80 15.56
N TRP A 172 -1.67 18.87 14.65
CA TRP A 172 -2.60 18.44 13.61
C TRP A 172 -3.90 17.88 14.18
N LEU A 173 -3.82 17.03 15.22
CA LEU A 173 -4.98 16.46 15.90
C LEU A 173 -5.85 17.53 16.58
N SER A 174 -5.23 18.56 17.14
CA SER A 174 -5.94 19.70 17.73
C SER A 174 -6.74 20.46 16.66
N VAL A 175 -6.10 20.77 15.53
CA VAL A 175 -6.75 21.54 14.45
C VAL A 175 -7.92 20.77 13.84
N ILE A 176 -7.73 19.47 13.54
CA ILE A 176 -8.83 18.68 12.99
C ILE A 176 -9.95 18.48 14.00
N GLY A 177 -9.64 18.30 15.29
CA GLY A 177 -10.62 18.21 16.36
C GLY A 177 -11.52 19.44 16.45
N GLY A 178 -10.94 20.64 16.29
CA GLY A 178 -11.68 21.90 16.23
C GLY A 178 -12.65 21.97 15.05
N ILE A 179 -12.23 21.58 13.85
CA ILE A 179 -13.08 21.61 12.65
C ILE A 179 -14.20 20.56 12.72
N LEU A 180 -13.91 19.38 13.27
CA LEU A 180 -14.89 18.30 13.46
C LEU A 180 -15.96 18.66 14.49
N ALA A 181 -15.58 19.38 15.55
CA ALA A 181 -16.51 19.87 16.56
C ALA A 181 -17.52 20.90 15.99
N LEU A 182 -17.13 21.63 14.93
CA LEU A 182 -17.99 22.61 14.26
C LEU A 182 -18.89 22.00 13.17
N THR A 183 -18.67 20.74 12.78
CA THR A 183 -19.29 20.11 11.60
C THR A 183 -20.06 18.81 11.92
N VAL A 184 -20.44 18.59 13.19
CA VAL A 184 -21.08 17.34 13.68
C VAL A 184 -22.33 16.98 12.87
N THR A 185 -22.13 16.16 11.83
CA THR A 185 -23.10 15.27 11.18
C THR A 185 -22.44 14.45 10.04
N ASP A 186 -21.29 14.87 9.48
CA ASP A 186 -20.74 14.20 8.30
C ASP A 186 -19.90 12.93 8.64
N ARG A 187 -20.27 11.80 8.03
CA ARG A 187 -19.56 10.52 8.11
C ARG A 187 -18.13 10.65 7.53
N ARG A 188 -17.91 11.57 6.58
CA ARG A 188 -16.63 11.83 5.90
C ARG A 188 -15.55 12.40 6.82
N ALA A 189 -15.98 13.11 7.86
CA ALA A 189 -15.11 13.78 8.81
C ALA A 189 -14.52 12.80 9.85
N ARG A 190 -15.23 11.69 10.12
CA ARG A 190 -14.76 10.58 10.98
C ARG A 190 -13.67 9.73 10.34
N ASP A 191 -13.60 9.65 9.01
CA ASP A 191 -12.54 8.90 8.33
C ASP A 191 -11.16 9.58 8.46
N LEU A 192 -11.13 10.89 8.67
CA LEU A 192 -9.90 11.67 8.88
C LEU A 192 -9.40 11.60 10.34
N SER A 193 -10.28 11.48 11.33
CA SER A 193 -9.92 11.41 12.76
C SER A 193 -9.89 9.99 13.35
N GLY A 194 -10.52 9.02 12.69
CA GLY A 194 -10.88 7.74 13.29
C GLY A 194 -9.78 6.71 13.47
N ASN A 195 -8.59 6.89 12.90
CA ASN A 195 -7.47 5.94 13.07
C ASN A 195 -6.18 6.71 13.39
N ALA A 196 -5.91 6.77 14.70
CA ALA A 196 -4.83 7.48 15.37
C ALA A 196 -3.52 7.49 14.59
N ILE A 197 -3.09 8.69 14.20
CA ILE A 197 -1.75 9.01 13.72
C ILE A 197 -0.75 8.51 14.76
N SER A 198 -0.21 7.33 14.51
CA SER A 198 1.04 6.88 15.09
C SER A 198 2.13 7.55 14.27
N VAL A 199 3.08 8.24 14.91
CA VAL A 199 4.27 8.84 14.27
C VAL A 199 4.73 7.93 13.13
N PRO A 200 4.88 8.44 11.89
CA PRO A 200 4.94 7.59 10.72
C PRO A 200 6.09 6.60 10.83
N CYS A 201 5.74 5.31 10.90
CA CYS A 201 6.64 4.29 10.37
C CYS A 201 6.84 4.67 8.90
N SER A 202 8.07 4.98 8.52
CA SER A 202 8.38 5.90 7.42
C SER A 202 7.73 5.56 6.08
N SER A 203 6.53 6.06 5.80
CA SER A 203 5.87 5.92 4.49
C SER A 203 6.51 6.80 3.40
N ARG A 204 7.77 7.21 3.56
CA ARG A 204 8.52 8.07 2.63
C ARG A 204 8.77 7.40 1.27
N VAL A 205 8.44 6.12 1.11
CA VAL A 205 8.78 5.34 -0.09
C VAL A 205 7.76 5.50 -1.23
N TYR A 206 6.46 5.73 -0.98
CA TYR A 206 5.47 5.83 -2.06
C TYR A 206 5.14 7.25 -2.56
N ALA A 207 5.35 8.28 -1.72
CA ALA A 207 5.04 9.67 -2.12
C ALA A 207 5.92 10.20 -3.26
N ARG A 208 7.11 9.62 -3.51
CA ARG A 208 8.00 10.05 -4.60
C ARG A 208 7.74 9.39 -5.96
N ASN A 209 7.04 8.26 -6.00
CA ASN A 209 6.87 7.49 -7.25
C ASN A 209 5.50 7.70 -7.91
N GLY A 210 4.45 8.05 -7.16
CA GLY A 210 3.10 8.27 -7.70
C GLY A 210 2.93 9.52 -8.58
N GLU A 211 3.87 10.47 -8.55
CA GLU A 211 3.84 11.68 -9.39
C GLU A 211 4.54 11.53 -10.74
N ARG A 212 5.31 10.44 -10.97
CA ARG A 212 5.95 10.19 -12.27
C ARG A 212 5.07 9.44 -13.26
N ASP A 213 4.12 8.63 -12.80
CA ASP A 213 3.30 7.77 -13.67
C ASP A 213 1.95 8.38 -14.11
N ARG A 214 1.70 9.68 -13.86
CA ARG A 214 0.53 10.40 -14.41
C ARG A 214 0.86 11.46 -15.45
N ARG A 215 2.11 11.51 -15.90
CA ARG A 215 2.50 12.22 -17.12
C ARG A 215 3.02 11.17 -18.09
N HIS A 216 2.13 10.59 -18.88
CA HIS A 216 2.26 10.22 -20.30
C HIS A 216 0.91 9.65 -20.75
#